data_AF-A0A349WBR8-F1
#
_entry.id   AF-A0A349WBR8-F1
#
_cell.length_a   1.000
_cell.length_b   1.000
_cell.length_c   1.000
_cell.angle_alpha   90.00
_cell.angle_beta   90.00
_cell.angle_gamma   90.00
#
_symmetry.space_group_name_H-M   'P 1'
#
loop_
_entity.id
_entity.type
_entity.pdbx_description
1 polymer ?
#
loop_
_entity_poly.entity_id
_entity_poly.type
_entity_poly.pdbx_seq_one_letter_code
_entity_poly.pdbx_strand_id
1 'polypeptide(L)'
;EALDLLAHDACFDCVLMDCQMPVMDGYDATQLIRAPPSLQTLPIIAMTANAMAGDRERALAIGMNDYIAKPLDVGSMFSTIARWVGQGTPTRSGTAPKAAAVAPPVQAPAPAAPALPPLPGIDTRAGLTTTMHNEKLYRSLLTKFHAGQVRFVETFRAAQAQGEASAPERVAHTLKSVAGSVGARGVQAAAAELERACRAGEPAPRIDALVDRVVAELAPVLAGLEPLVVPADESREAELVLDPVRVAAFRQQLLDLLAAGDSGSLDLIGGDRGLLAAAYPEQHQAIESAMQGFDFEAALDLIRAEPA
;
A
#
# COMPACT_ATOMS: atom_id res chain seq x y z
N GLU A 1 -20.73 -13.68 0.88
CA GLU A 1 -19.62 -13.37 1.81
C GLU A 1 -19.87 -12.11 2.63
N ALA A 2 -19.79 -10.88 2.07
CA ALA A 2 -19.99 -9.65 2.86
C ALA A 2 -21.36 -9.55 3.56
N LEU A 3 -22.44 -9.95 2.86
CA LEU A 3 -23.78 -10.03 3.46
C LEU A 3 -23.87 -11.07 4.58
N ASP A 4 -23.16 -12.18 4.44
CA ASP A 4 -23.13 -13.25 5.45
C ASP A 4 -22.36 -12.78 6.69
N LEU A 5 -21.24 -12.07 6.51
CA LEU A 5 -20.48 -11.47 7.62
C LEU A 5 -21.33 -10.45 8.39
N LEU A 6 -22.02 -9.55 7.69
CA LEU A 6 -22.91 -8.56 8.31
C LEU A 6 -24.12 -9.18 9.01
N ALA A 7 -24.55 -10.38 8.59
CA ALA A 7 -25.67 -11.09 9.22
C ALA A 7 -25.26 -11.82 10.52
N HIS A 8 -23.99 -12.20 10.65
CA HIS A 8 -23.48 -12.97 11.79
C HIS A 8 -22.68 -12.13 12.79
N ASP A 9 -22.05 -11.04 12.34
CA ASP A 9 -21.26 -10.14 13.16
C ASP A 9 -21.71 -8.69 12.92
N ALA A 10 -22.32 -8.10 13.95
CA ALA A 10 -22.87 -6.75 13.90
C ALA A 10 -21.87 -5.66 14.36
N CYS A 11 -20.59 -6.00 14.53
CA CYS A 11 -19.58 -5.10 15.09
C CYS A 11 -18.90 -4.17 14.06
N PHE A 12 -19.45 -4.05 12.84
CA PHE A 12 -18.86 -3.19 11.82
C PHE A 12 -19.34 -1.75 11.96
N ASP A 13 -18.42 -0.80 12.02
CA ASP A 13 -18.73 0.63 12.15
C ASP A 13 -19.06 1.31 10.81
N CYS A 14 -18.60 0.73 9.68
CA CYS A 14 -18.94 1.19 8.34
C CYS A 14 -18.63 0.11 7.27
N VAL A 15 -19.20 0.29 6.08
CA VAL A 15 -18.92 -0.51 4.89
C VAL A 15 -18.38 0.38 3.79
N LEU A 16 -17.26 -0.01 3.18
CA LEU A 16 -16.79 0.56 1.93
C LEU A 16 -17.30 -0.32 0.78
N MET A 17 -18.12 0.25 -0.09
CA MET A 17 -18.84 -0.49 -1.13
C MET A 17 -18.35 -0.12 -2.52
N ASP A 18 -17.71 -1.05 -3.23
CA ASP A 18 -17.39 -0.86 -4.64
C ASP A 18 -18.66 -0.86 -5.49
N CYS A 19 -18.91 0.22 -6.24
CA CYS A 19 -20.09 0.33 -7.08
C CYS A 19 -20.05 -0.66 -8.26
N GLN A 20 -18.85 -1.05 -8.71
CA GLN A 20 -18.67 -1.92 -9.89
C GLN A 20 -17.98 -3.21 -9.46
N MET A 21 -18.78 -4.26 -9.24
CA MET A 21 -18.31 -5.59 -8.88
C MET A 21 -18.87 -6.65 -9.85
N PRO A 22 -18.13 -7.74 -10.12
CA PRO A 22 -18.65 -8.86 -10.91
C PRO A 22 -19.76 -9.60 -10.15
N VAL A 23 -20.70 -10.22 -10.89
CA VAL A 23 -21.85 -11.00 -10.40
C VAL A 23 -22.98 -10.17 -9.77
N MET A 24 -22.69 -9.35 -8.75
CA MET A 24 -23.64 -8.44 -8.11
C MET A 24 -23.00 -7.08 -7.93
N ASP A 25 -23.65 -6.02 -8.40
CA ASP A 25 -23.11 -4.67 -8.27
C ASP A 25 -23.31 -4.10 -6.85
N GLY A 26 -22.56 -3.05 -6.52
CA GLY A 26 -22.63 -2.44 -5.19
C GLY A 26 -23.97 -1.77 -4.89
N TYR A 27 -24.78 -1.47 -5.91
CA TYR A 27 -26.10 -0.88 -5.74
C TYR A 27 -27.10 -1.93 -5.24
N ASP A 28 -27.11 -3.10 -5.87
CA ASP A 28 -27.93 -4.23 -5.47
C ASP A 28 -27.53 -4.76 -4.09
N ALA A 29 -26.22 -4.86 -3.83
CA ALA A 29 -25.70 -5.25 -2.52
C ALA A 29 -26.16 -4.29 -1.41
N THR A 30 -26.17 -2.97 -1.69
CA THR A 30 -26.64 -1.96 -0.72
C THR A 30 -28.10 -2.12 -0.38
N GLN A 31 -28.97 -2.40 -1.36
CA GLN A 31 -30.39 -2.64 -1.09
C GLN A 31 -30.60 -3.85 -0.17
N LEU A 32 -29.81 -4.92 -0.39
CA LEU A 32 -29.84 -6.10 0.47
C LEU A 32 -29.35 -5.81 1.90
N ILE A 33 -28.30 -4.99 2.06
CA ILE A 33 -27.83 -4.55 3.38
C ILE A 33 -28.89 -3.68 4.09
N ARG A 34 -29.68 -2.90 3.35
CA ARG A 34 -30.72 -2.02 3.93
C ARG A 34 -32.02 -2.74 4.29
N ALA A 35 -32.25 -3.96 3.81
CA ALA A 35 -33.46 -4.72 4.11
C ALA A 35 -33.61 -5.07 5.61
N PRO A 36 -32.60 -5.63 6.31
CA PRO A 36 -32.71 -5.93 7.74
C PRO A 36 -32.70 -4.66 8.62
N PRO A 37 -33.62 -4.52 9.59
CA PRO A 37 -33.71 -3.33 10.45
C PRO A 37 -32.42 -3.01 11.22
N SER A 38 -31.63 -4.02 11.58
CA SER A 38 -30.38 -3.88 12.32
C SER A 38 -29.27 -3.17 11.55
N LEU A 39 -29.32 -3.17 10.22
CA LEU A 39 -28.26 -2.62 9.35
C LEU A 39 -28.70 -1.34 8.62
N GLN A 40 -29.92 -0.85 8.83
CA GLN A 40 -30.42 0.36 8.18
C GLN A 40 -29.56 1.60 8.49
N THR A 41 -28.99 1.67 9.69
CA THR A 41 -28.16 2.79 10.14
C THR A 41 -26.67 2.60 9.89
N LEU A 42 -26.23 1.41 9.45
CA LEU A 42 -24.82 1.13 9.18
C LEU A 42 -24.32 2.06 8.07
N PRO A 43 -23.28 2.90 8.29
CA PRO A 43 -22.78 3.75 7.23
C PRO A 43 -22.24 2.94 6.05
N ILE A 44 -22.74 3.18 4.84
CA ILE A 44 -22.23 2.59 3.60
C ILE A 44 -21.65 3.71 2.75
N ILE A 45 -20.35 3.66 2.49
CA ILE A 45 -19.62 4.65 1.70
C ILE A 45 -19.30 4.04 0.34
N ALA A 46 -19.81 4.64 -0.73
CA ALA A 46 -19.61 4.20 -2.09
C ALA A 46 -18.15 4.41 -2.54
N MET A 47 -17.57 3.48 -3.28
CA MET A 47 -16.32 3.66 -4.01
C MET A 47 -16.64 3.67 -5.51
N THR A 48 -16.45 4.82 -6.16
CA THR A 48 -16.85 5.03 -7.57
C THR A 48 -15.66 5.33 -8.48
N ALA A 49 -15.63 4.77 -9.69
CA ALA A 49 -14.64 5.09 -10.72
C ALA A 49 -14.85 6.45 -11.39
N ASN A 50 -16.05 7.03 -11.27
CA ASN A 50 -16.41 8.27 -11.93
C ASN A 50 -17.13 9.20 -10.94
N ALA A 51 -16.49 10.33 -10.59
CA ALA A 51 -17.03 11.30 -9.65
C ALA A 51 -18.03 12.29 -10.31
N MET A 52 -18.65 11.90 -11.44
CA MET A 52 -19.65 12.72 -12.11
C MET A 52 -20.95 12.73 -11.29
N ALA A 53 -21.68 13.85 -11.28
CA ALA A 53 -22.82 14.10 -10.40
C ALA A 53 -23.90 12.99 -10.41
N GLY A 54 -24.10 12.31 -11.54
CA GLY A 54 -25.11 11.24 -11.66
C GLY A 54 -24.84 9.98 -10.83
N ASP A 55 -23.57 9.56 -10.69
CA ASP A 55 -23.24 8.34 -9.92
C ASP A 55 -23.38 8.58 -8.42
N ARG A 56 -23.08 9.81 -7.97
CA ARG A 56 -23.29 10.27 -6.60
C ARG A 56 -24.77 10.30 -6.24
N GLU A 57 -25.59 10.92 -7.08
CA GLU A 57 -27.04 11.01 -6.86
C GLU A 57 -27.67 9.62 -6.81
N ARG A 58 -27.25 8.73 -7.70
CA ARG A 58 -27.71 7.33 -7.71
C ARG A 58 -27.30 6.58 -6.44
N ALA A 59 -26.05 6.71 -5.99
CA ALA A 59 -25.55 6.09 -4.76
C ALA A 59 -26.31 6.58 -3.51
N LEU A 60 -26.57 7.88 -3.41
CA LEU A 60 -27.34 8.44 -2.30
C LEU A 60 -28.83 8.00 -2.35
N ALA A 61 -29.43 7.95 -3.54
CA ALA A 61 -30.83 7.56 -3.71
C ALA A 61 -31.13 6.12 -3.26
N ILE A 62 -30.15 5.22 -3.35
CA ILE A 62 -30.29 3.82 -2.92
C ILE A 62 -29.92 3.59 -1.45
N GLY A 63 -29.58 4.65 -0.71
CA GLY A 63 -29.31 4.58 0.73
C GLY A 63 -27.84 4.43 1.13
N MET A 64 -26.89 4.73 0.23
CA MET A 64 -25.50 4.97 0.63
C MET A 64 -25.37 6.36 1.28
N ASN A 65 -24.41 6.50 2.18
CA ASN A 65 -24.23 7.67 3.03
C ASN A 65 -23.27 8.69 2.43
N ASP A 66 -22.26 8.23 1.71
CA ASP A 66 -21.23 9.08 1.11
C ASP A 66 -20.52 8.35 -0.03
N TYR A 67 -19.50 8.97 -0.61
CA TYR A 67 -18.72 8.38 -1.67
C TYR A 67 -17.24 8.76 -1.60
N ILE A 68 -16.40 7.90 -2.18
CA ILE A 68 -14.97 8.06 -2.37
C ILE A 68 -14.69 7.79 -3.84
N ALA A 69 -14.09 8.76 -4.53
CA ALA A 69 -13.72 8.61 -5.93
C ALA A 69 -12.47 7.75 -6.08
N LYS A 70 -12.42 6.96 -7.15
CA LYS A 70 -11.22 6.28 -7.64
C LYS A 70 -10.60 7.14 -8.76
N PRO A 71 -9.26 7.24 -8.85
CA PRO A 71 -8.27 6.60 -7.97
C PRO A 71 -8.32 7.17 -6.54
N LEU A 72 -8.11 6.28 -5.57
CA LEU A 72 -8.34 6.51 -4.14
C LEU A 72 -7.39 7.58 -3.58
N ASP A 73 -7.93 8.73 -3.17
CA ASP A 73 -7.20 9.68 -2.34
C ASP A 73 -7.34 9.27 -0.87
N VAL A 74 -6.24 8.78 -0.27
CA VAL A 74 -6.22 8.20 1.09
C VAL A 74 -6.61 9.26 2.14
N GLY A 75 -6.24 10.53 1.95
CA GLY A 75 -6.62 11.61 2.85
C GLY A 75 -8.13 11.88 2.86
N SER A 76 -8.74 11.98 1.68
CA SER A 76 -10.19 12.08 1.51
C SER A 76 -10.93 10.85 2.02
N MET A 77 -10.39 9.65 1.79
CA MET A 77 -10.92 8.40 2.32
C MET A 77 -10.98 8.40 3.84
N PHE A 78 -9.85 8.66 4.52
CA PHE A 78 -9.83 8.72 5.99
C PHE A 78 -10.76 9.79 6.55
N SER A 79 -10.77 10.98 5.92
CA SER A 79 -11.66 12.08 6.33
C SER A 79 -13.13 11.73 6.16
N THR A 80 -13.46 10.94 5.13
CA THR A 80 -14.81 10.46 4.86
C THR A 80 -15.19 9.35 5.82
N ILE A 81 -14.33 8.36 6.06
CA ILE A 81 -14.58 7.28 7.03
C ILE A 81 -14.73 7.85 8.43
N ALA A 82 -13.82 8.71 8.89
CA ALA A 82 -13.87 9.30 10.24
C ALA A 82 -15.10 10.20 10.47
N ARG A 83 -15.73 10.71 9.40
CA ARG A 83 -17.01 11.43 9.50
C ARG A 83 -18.15 10.52 9.94
N TRP A 84 -18.11 9.26 9.50
CA TRP A 84 -19.19 8.28 9.69
C TRP A 84 -18.90 7.28 10.83
N VAL A 85 -17.63 6.91 11.01
CA VAL A 85 -17.15 6.08 12.12
C VAL A 85 -16.94 6.97 13.35
N GLY A 86 -17.86 6.89 14.32
CA GLY A 86 -17.83 7.69 15.54
C GLY A 86 -19.14 8.43 15.87
N GLN A 87 -20.16 8.34 15.01
CA GLN A 87 -21.48 8.96 15.24
C GLN A 87 -22.58 7.99 15.71
N GLY A 88 -22.29 6.77 16.15
CA GLY A 88 -23.36 5.91 16.66
C GLY A 88 -22.98 4.57 17.32
N THR A 89 -22.85 4.59 18.65
CA THR A 89 -23.56 3.61 19.48
C THR A 89 -24.28 4.37 20.59
N PRO A 90 -25.62 4.50 20.56
CA PRO A 90 -26.36 5.06 21.68
C PRO A 90 -26.74 3.92 22.65
N THR A 91 -25.96 3.74 23.71
CA THR A 91 -26.41 3.06 24.94
C THR A 91 -26.34 4.00 26.13
N ARG A 92 -27.51 4.60 26.42
CA ARG A 92 -28.07 4.96 27.74
C ARG A 92 -27.07 5.34 28.85
N SER A 93 -26.96 6.64 29.15
CA SER A 93 -27.48 7.25 30.40
C SER A 93 -26.89 8.66 30.61
N GLY A 94 -27.76 9.63 30.86
CA GLY A 94 -27.52 10.69 31.84
C GLY A 94 -26.57 11.84 31.49
N THR A 95 -27.18 13.01 31.35
CA THR A 95 -26.63 14.37 31.52
C THR A 95 -25.80 14.95 30.37
N ALA A 96 -26.37 15.99 29.75
CA ALA A 96 -25.73 16.85 28.78
C ALA A 96 -24.51 17.57 29.37
N PRO A 97 -23.38 17.65 28.63
CA PRO A 97 -22.38 18.67 28.87
C PRO A 97 -22.61 19.86 27.92
N LYS A 98 -22.98 20.95 28.57
CA LYS A 98 -22.88 22.35 28.17
C LYS A 98 -21.70 22.64 27.24
N ALA A 99 -21.99 23.41 26.18
CA ALA A 99 -21.01 24.07 25.33
C ALA A 99 -19.85 24.66 26.15
N ALA A 100 -18.64 24.14 25.94
CA ALA A 100 -17.41 24.65 26.49
C ALA A 100 -16.45 24.93 25.33
N ALA A 101 -16.26 26.24 25.11
CA ALA A 101 -15.15 26.93 24.48
C ALA A 101 -14.14 26.11 23.66
N VAL A 102 -14.09 26.47 22.37
CA VAL A 102 -12.96 26.27 21.47
C VAL A 102 -11.69 26.82 22.13
N ALA A 103 -10.78 25.93 22.53
CA ALA A 103 -9.39 26.26 22.73
C ALA A 103 -8.66 26.13 21.38
N PRO A 104 -7.67 26.99 21.07
CA PRO A 104 -6.89 26.85 19.83
C PRO A 104 -6.16 25.51 19.85
N PRO A 105 -5.93 24.88 18.69
CA PRO A 105 -5.17 23.64 18.62
C PRO A 105 -3.77 23.91 19.15
N VAL A 106 -3.40 23.23 20.24
CA VAL A 106 -2.02 23.11 20.67
C VAL A 106 -1.30 22.39 19.54
N GLN A 107 -0.46 23.13 18.81
CA GLN A 107 0.47 22.57 17.85
C GLN A 107 1.29 21.49 18.58
N ALA A 108 1.06 20.24 18.19
CA ALA A 108 2.01 19.17 18.50
C ALA A 108 3.38 19.60 17.97
N PRO A 109 4.47 19.38 18.73
CA PRO A 109 5.80 19.67 18.23
C PRO A 109 6.01 18.89 16.93
N ALA A 110 6.40 19.58 15.87
CA ALA A 110 6.82 18.95 14.64
C ALA A 110 7.91 17.90 14.98
N PRO A 111 7.77 16.64 14.58
CA PRO A 111 8.88 15.71 14.70
C PRO A 111 10.06 16.26 13.91
N ALA A 112 11.17 16.47 14.60
CA ALA A 112 12.42 16.92 14.02
C ALA A 112 12.86 15.92 12.95
N ALA A 113 13.11 16.42 11.74
CA ALA A 113 13.47 15.63 10.58
C ALA A 113 14.77 14.84 10.78
N PRO A 114 14.79 13.53 10.46
CA PRO A 114 15.80 12.96 9.62
C PRO A 114 15.32 13.13 8.17
N ALA A 115 15.63 14.28 7.56
CA ALA A 115 15.25 14.52 6.17
C ALA A 115 15.88 13.42 5.30
N LEU A 116 15.05 12.63 4.60
CA LEU A 116 15.51 11.81 3.49
C LEU A 116 16.48 12.65 2.63
N PRO A 117 17.61 12.09 2.18
CA PRO A 117 18.54 12.84 1.34
C PRO A 117 17.78 13.42 0.15
N PRO A 118 18.19 14.58 -0.40
CA PRO A 118 17.54 15.13 -1.59
C PRO A 118 17.59 14.09 -2.71
N LEU A 119 16.41 13.57 -3.08
CA LEU A 119 16.27 12.57 -4.12
C LEU A 119 16.08 13.29 -5.46
N PRO A 120 17.04 13.22 -6.39
CA PRO A 120 16.92 13.89 -7.68
C PRO A 120 15.68 13.40 -8.44
N GLY A 121 14.87 14.33 -8.94
CA GLY A 121 13.65 14.02 -9.70
C GLY A 121 12.44 13.60 -8.88
N ILE A 122 12.53 13.56 -7.54
CA ILE A 122 11.43 13.19 -6.65
C ILE A 122 11.02 14.39 -5.78
N ASP A 123 9.74 14.77 -5.85
CA ASP A 123 9.15 15.67 -4.86
C ASP A 123 8.80 14.86 -3.60
N THR A 124 9.76 14.76 -2.68
CA THR A 124 9.64 14.01 -1.42
C THR A 124 8.43 14.46 -0.60
N ARG A 125 8.05 15.74 -0.66
CA ARG A 125 6.89 16.26 0.07
C ARG A 125 5.59 15.75 -0.56
N ALA A 126 5.50 15.76 -1.89
CA ALA A 126 4.35 15.19 -2.60
C ALA A 126 4.26 13.68 -2.37
N GLY A 127 5.38 12.95 -2.43
CA GLY A 127 5.43 11.51 -2.15
C GLY A 127 5.08 11.16 -0.70
N LEU A 128 5.58 11.91 0.29
CA LEU A 128 5.20 11.70 1.70
C LEU A 128 3.71 11.98 1.95
N THR A 129 3.10 12.87 1.17
CA THR A 129 1.66 13.12 1.28
C THR A 129 0.85 11.87 0.90
N THR A 130 1.30 11.08 -0.08
CA THR A 130 0.61 9.84 -0.48
C THR A 130 0.72 8.74 0.58
N THR A 131 1.71 8.84 1.47
CA THR A 131 1.92 7.89 2.58
C THR A 131 1.59 8.48 3.95
N MET A 132 0.79 9.56 4.01
CA MET A 132 0.37 10.19 5.27
C MET A 132 1.56 10.62 6.16
N HIS A 133 2.65 11.07 5.54
CA HIS A 133 3.92 11.42 6.18
C HIS A 133 4.59 10.26 6.94
N ASN A 134 4.18 9.01 6.64
CA ASN A 134 4.84 7.83 7.16
C ASN A 134 6.10 7.54 6.34
N GLU A 135 7.25 7.93 6.89
CA GLU A 135 8.56 7.78 6.25
C GLU A 135 8.94 6.31 6.00
N LYS A 136 8.58 5.38 6.89
CA LYS A 136 8.86 3.95 6.70
C LYS A 136 8.09 3.40 5.50
N LEU A 137 6.80 3.74 5.41
CA LEU A 137 5.95 3.36 4.28
C LEU A 137 6.44 4.02 2.99
N TYR A 138 6.86 5.28 3.05
CA TYR A 138 7.40 5.99 1.91
C TYR A 138 8.71 5.37 1.41
N ARG A 139 9.64 5.02 2.31
CA ARG A 139 10.85 4.29 1.96
C ARG A 139 10.52 2.95 1.30
N SER A 140 9.59 2.18 1.84
CA SER A 140 9.13 0.92 1.22
C SER A 140 8.56 1.14 -0.18
N LEU A 141 7.77 2.21 -0.37
CA LEU A 141 7.21 2.58 -1.66
C LEU A 141 8.30 2.95 -2.68
N LEU A 142 9.31 3.72 -2.26
CA LEU A 142 10.46 4.09 -3.10
C LEU A 142 11.29 2.85 -3.49
N THR A 143 11.52 1.92 -2.58
CA THR A 143 12.20 0.65 -2.86
C THR A 143 11.43 -0.20 -3.87
N LYS A 144 10.11 -0.31 -3.72
CA LYS A 144 9.23 -1.02 -4.66
C LYS A 144 9.21 -0.35 -6.05
N PHE A 145 9.19 0.98 -6.09
CA PHE A 145 9.27 1.74 -7.33
C PHE A 145 10.59 1.45 -8.06
N HIS A 146 11.73 1.49 -7.37
CA HIS A 146 13.02 1.14 -7.95
C HIS A 146 13.01 -0.28 -8.53
N ALA A 147 12.68 -1.29 -7.72
CA ALA A 147 12.66 -2.69 -8.14
C ALA A 147 11.75 -2.94 -9.36
N GLY A 148 10.60 -2.26 -9.41
CA GLY A 148 9.63 -2.40 -10.50
C GLY A 148 10.01 -1.68 -11.80
N GLN A 149 10.82 -0.61 -11.74
CA GLN A 149 11.08 0.24 -12.92
C GLN A 149 12.50 0.15 -13.47
N VAL A 150 13.44 -0.54 -12.80
CA VAL A 150 14.81 -0.78 -13.31
C VAL A 150 14.80 -1.41 -14.71
N ARG A 151 13.87 -2.34 -14.98
CA ARG A 151 13.73 -3.04 -16.27
C ARG A 151 12.62 -2.45 -17.15
N PHE A 152 12.29 -1.17 -16.97
CA PHE A 152 11.21 -0.52 -17.72
C PHE A 152 11.42 -0.61 -19.25
N VAL A 153 12.62 -0.28 -19.74
CA VAL A 153 12.92 -0.28 -21.18
C VAL A 153 12.77 -1.68 -21.77
N GLU A 154 13.35 -2.70 -21.13
CA GLU A 154 13.23 -4.10 -21.56
C GLU A 154 11.77 -4.54 -21.63
N THR A 155 11.00 -4.25 -20.58
CA THR A 155 9.57 -4.59 -20.49
C THR A 155 8.75 -3.89 -21.57
N PHE A 156 9.00 -2.61 -21.82
CA PHE A 156 8.31 -1.84 -22.85
C PHE A 156 8.64 -2.34 -24.26
N ARG A 157 9.91 -2.64 -24.54
CA ARG A 157 10.35 -3.17 -25.84
C ARG A 157 9.79 -4.57 -26.09
N ALA A 158 9.74 -5.42 -25.08
CA ALA A 158 9.08 -6.72 -25.17
C ALA A 158 7.58 -6.58 -25.47
N ALA A 159 6.89 -5.64 -24.82
CA ALA A 159 5.48 -5.36 -25.08
C ALA A 159 5.23 -4.86 -26.52
N GLN A 160 6.15 -4.06 -27.09
CA GLN A 160 6.06 -3.65 -28.49
C GLN A 160 6.24 -4.83 -29.46
N ALA A 161 7.16 -5.75 -29.15
CA ALA A 161 7.46 -6.88 -30.02
C ALA A 161 6.34 -7.94 -30.08
N GLN A 162 5.53 -8.05 -29.03
CA GLN A 162 4.44 -9.03 -28.95
C GLN A 162 3.24 -8.70 -29.86
N GLY A 163 3.22 -7.52 -30.50
CA GLY A 163 2.18 -7.14 -31.47
C GLY A 163 0.81 -6.83 -30.87
N GLU A 164 0.65 -6.91 -29.54
CA GLU A 164 -0.57 -6.49 -28.85
C GLU A 164 -0.58 -4.96 -28.70
N ALA A 165 -1.45 -4.27 -29.45
CA ALA A 165 -1.49 -2.81 -29.49
C ALA A 165 -1.68 -2.15 -28.10
N SER A 166 -2.37 -2.82 -27.18
CA SER A 166 -2.62 -2.35 -25.80
C SER A 166 -1.47 -2.60 -24.83
N ALA A 167 -0.53 -3.50 -25.11
CA ALA A 167 0.50 -3.87 -24.14
C ALA A 167 1.48 -2.72 -23.82
N PRO A 168 2.03 -1.98 -24.80
CA PRO A 168 2.88 -0.81 -24.53
C PRO A 168 2.15 0.30 -23.78
N GLU A 169 0.86 0.51 -24.09
CA GLU A 169 0.01 1.48 -23.38
C GLU A 169 -0.09 1.12 -21.89
N ARG A 170 -0.37 -0.14 -21.54
CA ARG A 170 -0.46 -0.60 -20.15
C ARG A 170 0.84 -0.40 -19.38
N VAL A 171 1.99 -0.65 -20.01
CA VAL A 171 3.31 -0.45 -19.39
C VAL A 171 3.55 1.03 -19.09
N ALA A 172 3.27 1.92 -20.06
CA ALA A 172 3.38 3.37 -19.86
C ALA A 172 2.39 3.90 -18.81
N HIS A 173 1.15 3.39 -18.81
CA HIS A 173 0.13 3.70 -17.81
C HIS A 173 0.60 3.31 -16.39
N THR A 174 1.16 2.12 -16.25
CA THR A 174 1.68 1.62 -14.96
C THR A 174 2.79 2.54 -14.45
N LEU A 175 3.78 2.88 -15.29
CA LEU A 175 4.85 3.80 -14.93
C LEU A 175 4.30 5.18 -14.51
N LYS A 176 3.36 5.75 -15.25
CA LYS A 176 2.71 7.03 -14.90
C LYS A 176 2.10 6.97 -13.50
N SER A 177 1.34 5.92 -13.20
CA SER A 177 0.64 5.75 -11.92
C SER A 177 1.61 5.59 -10.76
N VAL A 178 2.61 4.73 -10.89
CA VAL A 178 3.59 4.53 -9.82
C VAL A 178 4.49 5.76 -9.64
N ALA A 179 4.89 6.45 -10.71
CA ALA A 179 5.66 7.70 -10.64
C ALA A 179 4.88 8.82 -9.93
N GLY A 180 3.56 8.89 -10.15
CA GLY A 180 2.68 9.81 -9.42
C GLY A 180 2.66 9.54 -7.91
N SER A 181 2.56 8.27 -7.51
CA SER A 181 2.51 7.88 -6.09
C SER A 181 3.78 8.22 -5.31
N VAL A 182 4.95 8.19 -5.96
CA VAL A 182 6.23 8.53 -5.34
C VAL A 182 6.62 9.99 -5.49
N GLY A 183 5.84 10.81 -6.19
CA GLY A 183 6.17 12.22 -6.43
C GLY A 183 7.22 12.46 -7.53
N ALA A 184 7.50 11.46 -8.38
CA ALA A 184 8.41 11.58 -9.53
C ALA A 184 7.71 12.29 -10.72
N ARG A 185 7.48 13.60 -10.60
CA ARG A 185 6.65 14.38 -11.53
C ARG A 185 7.19 14.40 -12.97
N GLY A 186 8.51 14.47 -13.15
CA GLY A 186 9.15 14.44 -14.48
C GLY A 186 8.86 13.12 -15.21
N VAL A 187 9.09 12.00 -14.50
CA VAL A 187 8.78 10.64 -14.98
C VAL A 187 7.28 10.48 -15.25
N GLN A 188 6.41 10.96 -14.36
CA GLN A 188 4.96 10.90 -14.53
C GLN A 188 4.51 11.63 -15.80
N ALA A 189 5.03 12.83 -16.05
CA ALA A 189 4.69 13.61 -17.24
C ALA A 189 5.17 12.93 -18.52
N ALA A 190 6.42 12.44 -18.54
CA ALA A 190 6.98 11.72 -19.68
C ALA A 190 6.19 10.43 -19.97
N ALA A 191 5.84 9.66 -18.94
CA ALA A 191 5.04 8.45 -19.07
C ALA A 191 3.62 8.74 -19.57
N ALA A 192 2.99 9.85 -19.17
CA ALA A 192 1.68 10.26 -19.67
C ALA A 192 1.71 10.68 -21.14
N GLU A 193 2.82 11.23 -21.63
CA GLU A 193 3.02 11.48 -23.06
C GLU A 193 3.20 10.17 -23.84
N LEU A 194 4.01 9.25 -23.32
CA LEU A 194 4.22 7.93 -23.92
C LEU A 194 2.91 7.12 -23.98
N GLU A 195 2.13 7.09 -22.89
CA GLU A 195 0.82 6.43 -22.82
C GLU A 195 -0.12 6.97 -23.92
N ARG A 196 -0.19 8.30 -24.07
CA ARG A 196 -1.03 8.93 -25.11
C ARG A 196 -0.58 8.58 -26.52
N ALA A 197 0.74 8.57 -26.77
CA ALA A 197 1.28 8.22 -28.08
C ALA A 197 1.03 6.74 -28.43
N CYS A 198 1.15 5.84 -27.46
CA CYS A 198 0.79 4.43 -27.64
C CYS A 198 -0.70 4.26 -27.95
N ARG A 199 -1.58 4.92 -27.19
CA ARG A 199 -3.04 4.89 -27.42
C ARG A 199 -3.43 5.43 -28.79
N ALA A 200 -2.75 6.48 -29.25
CA ALA A 200 -3.02 7.10 -30.55
C ALA A 200 -2.43 6.30 -31.74
N GLY A 201 -1.62 5.27 -31.48
CA GLY A 201 -0.96 4.50 -32.53
C GLY A 201 0.07 5.32 -33.32
N GLU A 202 0.76 6.25 -32.66
CA GLU A 202 1.80 7.08 -33.26
C GLU A 202 2.93 6.23 -33.87
N PRO A 203 3.63 6.71 -34.91
CA PRO A 203 4.65 5.94 -35.61
C PRO A 203 5.84 5.63 -34.70
N ALA A 204 6.49 4.48 -34.93
CA ALA A 204 7.59 3.97 -34.10
C ALA A 204 8.68 5.01 -33.75
N PRO A 205 9.17 5.86 -34.69
CA PRO A 205 10.19 6.87 -34.36
C PRO A 205 9.73 7.90 -33.31
N ARG A 206 8.42 8.21 -33.27
CA ARG A 206 7.85 9.12 -32.28
C ARG A 206 7.77 8.45 -30.91
N ILE A 207 7.38 7.17 -30.87
CA ILE A 207 7.35 6.38 -29.64
C ILE A 207 8.76 6.22 -29.08
N ASP A 208 9.75 5.93 -29.93
CA ASP A 208 11.16 5.79 -29.54
C ASP A 208 11.69 7.05 -28.87
N ALA A 209 11.45 8.22 -29.46
CA ALA A 209 11.85 9.50 -28.87
C ALA A 209 11.18 9.77 -27.50
N LEU A 210 9.95 9.29 -27.30
CA LEU A 210 9.26 9.40 -26.00
C LEU A 210 9.79 8.41 -24.98
N VAL A 211 10.18 7.20 -25.39
CA VAL A 211 10.89 6.24 -24.53
C VAL A 211 12.21 6.83 -24.08
N ASP A 212 13.00 7.43 -24.98
CA ASP A 212 14.27 8.07 -24.63
C ASP A 212 14.08 9.21 -23.62
N ARG A 213 13.00 9.99 -23.78
CA ARG A 213 12.62 11.04 -22.81
C ARG A 213 12.26 10.44 -21.45
N VAL A 214 11.49 9.35 -21.42
CA VAL A 214 11.17 8.65 -20.16
C VAL A 214 12.46 8.16 -19.49
N VAL A 215 13.39 7.59 -20.25
CA VAL A 215 14.70 7.12 -19.72
C VAL A 215 15.51 8.28 -19.15
N ALA A 216 15.56 9.42 -19.84
CA ALA A 216 16.28 10.60 -19.37
C ALA A 216 15.76 11.14 -18.03
N GLU A 217 14.45 11.03 -17.78
CA GLU A 217 13.82 11.42 -16.51
C GLU A 217 13.92 10.32 -15.45
N LEU A 218 13.85 9.04 -15.85
CA LEU A 218 13.83 7.89 -14.94
C LEU A 218 15.22 7.53 -14.42
N ALA A 219 16.26 7.63 -15.24
CA ALA A 219 17.64 7.31 -14.86
C ALA A 219 18.15 8.06 -13.61
N PRO A 220 18.03 9.41 -13.49
CA PRO A 220 18.47 10.11 -12.29
C PRO A 220 17.65 9.73 -11.06
N VAL A 221 16.36 9.44 -11.24
CA VAL A 221 15.49 8.96 -10.15
C VAL A 221 15.96 7.60 -9.65
N LEU A 222 16.19 6.63 -10.54
CA LEU A 222 16.67 5.31 -10.16
C LEU A 222 18.04 5.37 -9.47
N ALA A 223 19.00 6.12 -10.03
CA ALA A 223 20.32 6.30 -9.43
C ALA A 223 20.25 6.99 -8.05
N GLY A 224 19.33 7.94 -7.86
CA GLY A 224 19.09 8.59 -6.58
C GLY A 224 18.46 7.67 -5.53
N LEU A 225 17.73 6.63 -5.97
CA LEU A 225 17.10 5.63 -5.10
C LEU A 225 18.03 4.45 -4.78
N GLU A 226 19.07 4.23 -5.57
CA GLU A 226 20.02 3.12 -5.37
C GLU A 226 20.63 3.07 -3.94
N PRO A 227 21.03 4.20 -3.31
CA PRO A 227 21.49 4.22 -1.91
C PRO A 227 20.38 3.98 -0.86
N LEU A 228 19.10 4.01 -1.25
CA LEU A 228 17.98 3.64 -0.39
C LEU A 228 17.64 2.15 -0.51
N VAL A 229 18.00 1.53 -1.64
CA VAL A 229 17.77 0.11 -1.94
C VAL A 229 18.96 -0.74 -1.52
N VAL A 230 20.18 -0.22 -1.66
CA VAL A 230 21.39 -0.71 -0.99
C VAL A 230 21.42 0.01 0.36
N PRO A 231 20.95 -0.59 1.45
CA PRO A 231 20.90 0.14 2.69
C PRO A 231 22.33 0.45 3.15
N ALA A 232 22.49 1.60 3.82
CA ALA A 232 23.65 1.87 4.68
C ALA A 232 23.83 0.82 5.80
N ASP A 233 22.90 -0.15 5.89
CA ASP A 233 23.02 -1.37 6.65
C ASP A 233 23.92 -2.43 6.02
N GLU A 234 24.25 -2.49 4.72
CA GLU A 234 25.16 -3.58 4.27
C GLU A 234 26.56 -3.49 4.91
N SER A 235 27.00 -2.29 5.28
CA SER A 235 28.25 -2.08 6.04
C SER A 235 28.08 -2.24 7.55
N ARG A 236 26.85 -2.24 8.07
CA ARG A 236 26.50 -2.30 9.50
C ARG A 236 25.94 -3.67 9.90
N GLU A 237 25.08 -4.28 9.09
CA GLU A 237 24.66 -5.69 9.10
C GLU A 237 25.85 -6.63 8.93
N ALA A 238 26.86 -6.33 8.10
CA ALA A 238 28.07 -7.14 8.06
C ALA A 238 28.85 -7.16 9.40
N GLU A 239 28.76 -6.09 10.22
CA GLU A 239 29.30 -6.04 11.59
C GLU A 239 28.31 -6.56 12.65
N LEU A 240 27.00 -6.42 12.44
CA LEU A 240 25.92 -6.79 13.38
C LEU A 240 25.51 -8.27 13.30
N VAL A 241 25.70 -8.91 12.14
CA VAL A 241 25.55 -10.37 11.91
C VAL A 241 26.62 -11.18 12.65
N LEU A 242 27.67 -10.53 13.15
CA LEU A 242 28.79 -11.16 13.87
C LEU A 242 28.66 -11.11 15.40
N ASP A 243 27.59 -10.54 15.98
CA ASP A 243 27.37 -10.52 17.44
C ASP A 243 26.61 -11.79 17.91
N PRO A 244 27.29 -12.75 18.57
CA PRO A 244 26.67 -14.01 18.98
C PRO A 244 25.54 -13.82 20.00
N VAL A 245 25.56 -12.73 20.78
CA VAL A 245 24.54 -12.47 21.81
C VAL A 245 23.21 -12.10 21.15
N ARG A 246 23.27 -11.32 20.08
CA ARG A 246 22.08 -10.87 19.35
C ARG A 246 21.47 -11.98 18.51
N VAL A 247 22.31 -12.84 17.90
CA VAL A 247 21.85 -14.06 17.21
C VAL A 247 21.16 -15.02 18.19
N ALA A 248 21.71 -15.20 19.39
CA ALA A 248 21.09 -16.04 20.42
C ALA A 248 19.75 -15.49 20.91
N ALA A 249 19.66 -14.16 21.14
CA ALA A 249 18.42 -13.51 21.53
C ALA A 249 17.33 -13.63 20.45
N PHE A 250 17.72 -13.45 19.17
CA PHE A 250 16.83 -13.63 18.02
C PHE A 250 16.33 -15.08 17.91
N ARG A 251 17.23 -16.08 18.03
CA ARG A 251 16.85 -17.51 18.03
C ARG A 251 15.82 -17.81 19.12
N GLN A 252 16.05 -17.31 20.34
CA GLN A 252 15.12 -17.53 21.46
C GLN A 252 13.76 -16.88 21.22
N GLN A 253 13.75 -15.62 20.76
CA GLN A 253 12.50 -14.91 20.48
C GLN A 253 11.71 -15.55 19.34
N LEU A 254 12.39 -16.01 18.29
CA LEU A 254 11.76 -16.73 17.19
C LEU A 254 11.16 -18.05 17.67
N LEU A 255 11.89 -18.83 18.47
CA LEU A 255 11.38 -20.07 19.07
C LEU A 255 10.14 -19.83 19.94
N ASP A 256 10.14 -18.79 20.78
CA ASP A 256 9.03 -18.47 21.65
C ASP A 256 7.76 -18.11 20.86
N LEU A 257 7.91 -17.30 19.80
CA LEU A 257 6.80 -16.88 18.94
C LEU A 257 6.25 -18.06 18.12
N LEU A 258 7.12 -18.92 17.59
CA LEU A 258 6.69 -20.11 16.84
C LEU A 258 6.01 -21.14 17.74
N ALA A 259 6.53 -21.35 18.96
CA ALA A 259 5.89 -22.24 19.93
C ALA A 259 4.52 -21.73 20.39
N ALA A 260 4.32 -20.41 20.38
CA ALA A 260 3.03 -19.78 20.67
C ALA A 260 2.08 -19.73 19.45
N GLY A 261 2.54 -20.08 18.25
CA GLY A 261 1.78 -19.92 17.00
C GLY A 261 1.48 -18.44 16.69
N ASP A 262 2.33 -17.53 17.14
CA ASP A 262 2.12 -16.09 17.02
C ASP A 262 2.56 -15.58 15.65
N SER A 263 1.65 -14.90 14.95
CA SER A 263 1.91 -14.21 13.68
C SER A 263 3.01 -13.14 13.76
N GLY A 264 3.35 -12.65 14.95
CA GLY A 264 4.47 -11.73 15.17
C GLY A 264 5.84 -12.30 14.80
N SER A 265 5.94 -13.61 14.61
CA SER A 265 7.11 -14.28 14.02
C SER A 265 7.36 -13.87 12.56
N LEU A 266 6.33 -13.48 11.81
CA LEU A 266 6.45 -12.95 10.44
C LEU A 266 7.05 -11.55 10.42
N ASP A 267 6.64 -10.70 11.36
CA ASP A 267 7.18 -9.35 11.51
C ASP A 267 8.66 -9.38 11.94
N LEU A 268 9.01 -10.33 12.81
CA LEU A 268 10.39 -10.55 13.25
C LEU A 268 11.33 -10.92 12.10
N ILE A 269 10.91 -11.84 11.20
CA ILE A 269 11.70 -12.23 10.02
C ILE A 269 11.73 -11.10 8.97
N GLY A 270 10.60 -10.43 8.76
CA GLY A 270 10.51 -9.32 7.81
C GLY A 270 11.38 -8.12 8.18
N GLY A 271 11.61 -7.91 9.49
CA GLY A 271 12.49 -6.86 10.00
C GLY A 271 13.99 -7.19 9.94
N ASP A 272 14.37 -8.45 10.11
CA ASP A 272 15.77 -8.86 10.35
C ASP A 272 16.21 -10.12 9.58
N ARG A 273 16.02 -10.13 8.25
CA ARG A 273 16.40 -11.27 7.38
C ARG A 273 17.88 -11.66 7.49
N GLY A 274 18.76 -10.69 7.71
CA GLY A 274 20.19 -10.94 7.95
C GLY A 274 20.45 -11.75 9.21
N LEU A 275 19.70 -11.53 10.29
CA LEU A 275 19.80 -12.32 11.52
C LEU A 275 19.21 -13.71 11.36
N LEU A 276 18.18 -13.90 10.53
CA LEU A 276 17.69 -15.25 10.21
C LEU A 276 18.74 -16.06 9.45
N ALA A 277 19.41 -15.46 8.46
CA ALA A 277 20.50 -16.10 7.73
C ALA A 277 21.73 -16.36 8.62
N ALA A 278 22.03 -15.46 9.56
CA ALA A 278 23.08 -15.64 10.56
C ALA A 278 22.74 -16.75 11.57
N ALA A 279 21.47 -16.80 11.98
CA ALA A 279 20.97 -17.75 12.94
C ALA A 279 20.82 -19.14 12.33
N TYR A 280 20.36 -19.29 11.09
CA TYR A 280 20.11 -20.59 10.45
C TYR A 280 20.70 -20.62 9.03
N PRO A 281 22.03 -20.68 8.88
CA PRO A 281 22.70 -20.47 7.59
C PRO A 281 22.23 -21.43 6.49
N GLU A 282 21.99 -22.69 6.84
CA GLU A 282 21.59 -23.72 5.88
C GLU A 282 20.07 -23.76 5.64
N GLN A 283 19.27 -23.24 6.58
CA GLN A 283 17.83 -23.50 6.64
C GLN A 283 16.97 -22.23 6.56
N HIS A 284 17.56 -21.03 6.58
CA HIS A 284 16.85 -19.75 6.60
C HIS A 284 15.80 -19.60 5.48
N GLN A 285 16.10 -20.03 4.25
CA GLN A 285 15.14 -19.97 3.14
C GLN A 285 13.94 -20.90 3.33
N ALA A 286 14.17 -22.09 3.90
CA ALA A 286 13.11 -23.06 4.17
C ALA A 286 12.23 -22.58 5.33
N ILE A 287 12.83 -22.03 6.38
CA ILE A 287 12.13 -21.42 7.52
C ILE A 287 11.28 -20.24 7.03
N GLU A 288 11.85 -19.34 6.23
CA GLU A 288 11.12 -18.19 5.68
C GLU A 288 9.95 -18.62 4.78
N SER A 289 10.14 -19.67 3.97
CA SER A 289 9.09 -20.19 3.09
C SER A 289 7.93 -20.84 3.88
N ALA A 290 8.25 -21.66 4.88
CA ALA A 290 7.25 -22.27 5.76
C ALA A 290 6.44 -21.20 6.51
N MET A 291 7.15 -20.18 6.99
CA MET A 291 6.56 -19.02 7.66
C MET A 291 5.62 -18.22 6.76
N GLN A 292 6.03 -17.87 5.54
CA GLN A 292 5.17 -17.18 4.58
C GLN A 292 3.93 -18.01 4.19
N GLY A 293 4.02 -19.34 4.29
CA GLY A 293 2.91 -20.28 4.16
C GLY A 293 2.05 -20.44 5.41
N PHE A 294 2.31 -19.71 6.50
CA PHE A 294 1.68 -19.87 7.82
C PHE A 294 1.86 -21.26 8.44
N ASP A 295 2.88 -22.01 8.00
CA ASP A 295 3.22 -23.32 8.51
C ASP A 295 4.27 -23.20 9.62
N PHE A 296 3.80 -22.72 10.79
CA PHE A 296 4.64 -22.48 11.96
C PHE A 296 5.23 -23.78 12.54
N GLU A 297 4.53 -24.91 12.37
CA GLU A 297 4.98 -26.22 12.86
C GLU A 297 6.15 -26.73 12.01
N ALA A 298 6.07 -26.63 10.69
CA ALA A 298 7.20 -26.94 9.81
C ALA A 298 8.40 -26.01 10.04
N ALA A 299 8.16 -24.71 10.29
CA ALA A 299 9.22 -23.77 10.63
C ALA A 299 9.93 -24.14 11.96
N LEU A 300 9.16 -24.56 12.96
CA LEU A 300 9.68 -25.01 14.26
C LEU A 300 10.50 -26.30 14.15
N ASP A 301 10.03 -27.26 13.34
CA ASP A 301 10.74 -28.52 13.10
C ASP A 301 12.06 -28.31 12.37
N LEU A 302 12.10 -27.39 11.40
CA LEU A 302 13.34 -26.97 10.74
C LEU A 302 14.32 -26.40 11.76
N ILE A 303 13.86 -25.45 12.59
CA ILE A 303 14.70 -24.83 13.64
C ILE A 303 15.22 -25.84 14.66
N ARG A 304 14.44 -26.88 15.01
CA ARG A 304 14.82 -27.93 15.96
C ARG A 304 15.73 -29.00 15.35
N ALA A 305 15.71 -29.16 14.04
CA ALA A 305 16.53 -30.13 13.32
C ALA A 305 17.99 -29.67 13.14
N GLU A 306 18.29 -28.38 13.35
CA GLU A 306 19.66 -27.88 13.32
C GLU A 306 20.41 -28.24 14.63
N PRO A 307 21.52 -28.99 14.57
CA PRO A 307 22.34 -29.25 15.74
C PRO A 307 22.97 -27.95 16.25
N ALA A 308 22.98 -27.78 17.57
CA ALA A 308 23.56 -26.63 18.28
C ALA A 308 25.05 -26.42 18.00
#